data_AF-A0A522AFF8-F1
#
_entry.id   AF-A0A522AFF8-F1
#
_cell.length_a   1.000
_cell.length_b   1.000
_cell.length_c   1.000
_cell.angle_alpha   90.00
_cell.angle_beta   90.00
_cell.angle_gamma   90.00
#
_symmetry.space_group_name_H-M   'P 1'
#
loop_
_entity.id
_entity.type
_entity.pdbx_description
1 polymer ?
#
loop_
_entity_poly.entity_id
_entity_poly.type
_entity_poly.pdbx_seq_one_letter_code
_entity_poly.pdbx_strand_id
1 'polypeptide(L)'
;MHEIALVLLGTVLVNNVLLAQTLGVSALWGMSSRLSGAVGLALATGALLLLSAAANHSVYHWLLVPLDIRYLALPVFVLVIALSARGLVLGSRRLDARLHRNLNAMQPLLMANAAVLGLTLLNAADTPSLALALLRALGTALGFALVLVLFAGLREQLTAAAVPLPFRGPAIAMISAGLMALAFMGFIGMA
;
A
#
# COMPACT_ATOMS: atom_id res chain seq x y z
N MET A 1 4.71 3.24 25.44
CA MET A 1 5.24 4.32 24.56
C MET A 1 6.38 3.81 23.68
N HIS A 2 7.46 3.24 24.24
CA HIS A 2 8.59 2.68 23.46
C HIS A 2 8.18 1.52 22.53
N GLU A 3 7.28 0.63 22.96
CA GLU A 3 6.80 -0.48 22.11
C GLU A 3 6.00 0.00 20.88
N ILE A 4 5.19 1.06 21.02
CA ILE A 4 4.38 1.59 19.91
C ILE A 4 5.28 2.25 18.87
N ALA A 5 6.31 2.96 19.33
CA ALA A 5 7.31 3.56 18.47
C ALA A 5 8.13 2.49 17.74
N LEU A 6 8.56 1.42 18.42
CA LEU A 6 9.26 0.27 17.81
C LEU A 6 8.39 -0.50 16.81
N VAL A 7 7.09 -0.71 17.10
CA VAL A 7 6.16 -1.33 16.16
C VAL A 7 5.92 -0.43 14.94
N LEU A 8 5.80 0.88 15.13
CA LEU A 8 5.69 1.84 14.02
C LEU A 8 6.98 1.87 13.19
N LEU A 9 8.15 2.00 13.82
CA LEU A 9 9.44 2.03 13.11
C LEU A 9 9.71 0.70 12.40
N GLY A 10 9.42 -0.42 13.06
CA GLY A 10 9.54 -1.77 12.51
C GLY A 10 8.60 -2.03 11.34
N THR A 11 7.34 -1.57 11.40
CA THR A 11 6.38 -1.73 10.27
C THR A 11 6.62 -0.76 9.12
N VAL A 12 7.11 0.46 9.41
CA VAL A 12 7.42 1.48 8.40
C VAL A 12 8.72 1.15 7.65
N LEU A 13 9.76 0.67 8.34
CA LEU A 13 11.10 0.49 7.78
C LEU A 13 11.51 -0.97 7.58
N VAL A 14 11.16 -1.89 8.50
CA VAL A 14 11.75 -3.25 8.54
C VAL A 14 10.84 -4.32 7.94
N ASN A 15 9.54 -4.29 8.25
CA ASN A 15 8.52 -5.15 7.66
C ASN A 15 7.66 -4.39 6.65
N ASN A 16 8.29 -3.51 5.87
CA ASN A 16 7.62 -2.75 4.84
C ASN A 16 7.20 -3.71 3.72
N VAL A 17 5.90 -3.97 3.64
CA VAL A 17 5.24 -4.85 2.66
C VAL A 17 5.67 -4.52 1.22
N LEU A 18 6.01 -3.25 0.94
CA LEU A 18 6.41 -2.78 -0.38
C LEU A 18 7.83 -3.20 -0.79
N LEU A 19 8.75 -3.29 0.18
CA LEU A 19 10.20 -3.49 -0.06
C LEU A 19 10.68 -4.88 0.36
N ALA A 20 10.23 -5.39 1.51
CA ALA A 20 10.62 -6.69 2.02
C ALA A 20 9.83 -7.85 1.39
N GLN A 21 8.59 -7.61 0.96
CA GLN A 21 7.71 -8.64 0.38
C GLN A 21 7.39 -8.40 -1.09
N THR A 22 7.92 -7.34 -1.71
CA THR A 22 7.66 -6.93 -3.12
C THR A 22 6.19 -6.65 -3.47
N LEU A 23 5.32 -6.53 -2.46
CA LEU A 23 3.89 -6.38 -2.64
C LEU A 23 3.55 -4.89 -2.83
N GLY A 24 3.27 -4.49 -4.08
CA GLY A 24 2.86 -3.12 -4.45
C GLY A 24 3.70 -2.49 -5.56
N VAL A 25 4.54 -3.28 -6.24
CA VAL A 25 5.19 -2.93 -7.51
C VAL A 25 4.18 -2.39 -8.54
N SER A 26 2.93 -2.85 -8.53
CA SER A 26 1.86 -2.35 -9.41
C SER A 26 1.61 -0.84 -9.26
N ALA A 27 1.81 -0.28 -8.07
CA ALA A 27 1.66 1.16 -7.84
C ALA A 27 2.85 1.97 -8.41
N LEU A 28 4.04 1.37 -8.50
CA LEU A 28 5.22 1.99 -9.10
C LEU A 28 5.04 2.22 -10.60
N TRP A 29 4.22 1.42 -11.27
CA TRP A 29 3.95 1.52 -12.70
C TRP A 29 2.81 2.48 -13.06
N GLY A 30 1.96 2.82 -12.08
CA GLY A 30 0.85 3.75 -12.24
C GLY A 30 1.27 5.22 -12.24
N MET A 31 0.47 6.07 -11.58
CA MET A 31 0.59 7.54 -11.55
C MET A 31 1.83 8.10 -10.82
N SER A 32 2.89 7.29 -10.65
CA SER A 32 4.15 7.65 -9.99
C SER A 32 5.08 8.53 -10.84
N SER A 33 4.71 8.87 -12.08
CA SER A 33 5.55 9.67 -12.98
C SER A 33 5.62 11.15 -12.60
N ARG A 34 4.79 11.61 -11.66
CA ARG A 34 4.80 12.99 -11.13
C ARG A 34 4.63 12.94 -9.62
N LEU A 35 5.37 13.80 -8.91
CA LEU A 35 5.29 13.90 -7.45
C LEU A 35 3.86 14.16 -6.95
N SER A 36 3.12 15.06 -7.61
CA SER A 36 1.73 15.39 -7.26
C SER A 36 0.77 14.21 -7.43
N GLY A 37 0.98 13.37 -8.46
CA GLY A 37 0.21 12.14 -8.68
C GLY A 37 0.54 11.06 -7.65
N ALA A 38 1.82 10.94 -7.29
CA ALA A 38 2.30 9.98 -6.30
C ALA A 38 1.73 10.26 -4.90
N VAL A 39 1.75 11.52 -4.45
CA VAL A 39 1.14 11.90 -3.16
C VAL A 39 -0.36 11.57 -3.12
N GLY A 40 -1.09 11.85 -4.21
CA GLY A 40 -2.52 11.52 -4.31
C GLY A 40 -2.77 10.01 -4.22
N LEU A 41 -1.95 9.20 -4.90
CA LEU A 41 -2.04 7.74 -4.85
C LEU A 41 -1.71 7.19 -3.46
N ALA A 42 -0.67 7.73 -2.82
CA ALA A 42 -0.25 7.33 -1.49
C ALA A 42 -1.34 7.58 -0.45
N LEU A 43 -1.96 8.77 -0.46
CA LEU A 43 -3.07 9.11 0.43
C LEU A 43 -4.29 8.22 0.19
N ALA A 44 -4.66 8.01 -1.07
CA ALA A 44 -5.79 7.14 -1.43
C ALA A 44 -5.56 5.70 -0.97
N THR A 45 -4.35 5.17 -1.20
CA THR A 45 -3.96 3.81 -0.79
C THR A 45 -3.89 3.71 0.73
N GLY A 46 -3.37 4.72 1.43
CA GLY A 46 -3.33 4.76 2.89
C GLY A 46 -4.73 4.73 3.53
N ALA A 47 -5.67 5.52 3.00
CA ALA A 47 -7.06 5.48 3.43
C ALA A 47 -7.69 4.10 3.19
N LEU A 48 -7.41 3.49 2.03
CA LEU A 48 -7.90 2.16 1.70
C LEU A 48 -7.29 1.07 2.60
N LEU A 49 -6.00 1.16 2.94
CA LEU A 49 -5.32 0.24 3.86
C LEU A 49 -5.99 0.23 5.23
N LEU A 50 -6.31 1.42 5.77
CA LEU A 50 -6.98 1.54 7.07
C LEU A 50 -8.40 0.96 7.04
N LEU A 51 -9.18 1.36 6.04
CA LEU A 51 -10.56 0.88 5.87
C LEU A 51 -10.60 -0.63 5.67
N SER A 52 -9.73 -1.17 4.81
CA SER A 52 -9.68 -2.60 4.50
C SER A 52 -9.14 -3.40 5.68
N ALA A 53 -8.16 -2.89 6.43
CA ALA A 53 -7.66 -3.54 7.64
C ALA A 53 -8.75 -3.66 8.70
N ALA A 54 -9.53 -2.60 8.94
CA ALA A 54 -10.65 -2.65 9.87
C ALA A 54 -11.73 -3.63 9.40
N ALA A 55 -12.16 -3.51 8.14
CA ALA A 55 -13.23 -4.32 7.57
C ALA A 55 -12.86 -5.82 7.53
N ASN A 56 -11.66 -6.16 7.03
CA ASN A 56 -11.21 -7.55 6.98
C ASN A 56 -10.99 -8.13 8.37
N HIS A 57 -10.49 -7.35 9.34
CA HIS A 57 -10.33 -7.84 10.70
C HIS A 57 -11.69 -8.20 11.32
N SER A 58 -12.70 -7.33 11.16
CA SER A 58 -14.08 -7.63 11.62
C SER A 58 -14.67 -8.86 10.91
N VAL A 59 -14.55 -8.93 9.58
CA VAL A 59 -15.07 -10.07 8.80
C VAL A 59 -14.35 -11.37 9.17
N TYR A 60 -13.03 -11.33 9.38
CA TYR A 60 -12.26 -12.51 9.75
C TYR A 60 -12.68 -13.06 11.12
N HIS A 61 -12.69 -12.21 12.15
CA HIS A 61 -13.00 -12.65 13.52
C HIS A 61 -14.48 -12.93 13.77
N TRP A 62 -15.40 -12.20 13.14
CA TRP A 62 -16.83 -12.34 13.40
C TRP A 62 -17.56 -13.25 12.41
N LEU A 63 -16.97 -13.53 11.25
CA LEU A 63 -17.59 -14.41 10.25
C LEU A 63 -16.74 -15.66 9.99
N LEU A 64 -15.46 -15.52 9.62
CA LEU A 64 -14.67 -16.69 9.17
C LEU A 64 -14.27 -17.63 10.31
N VAL A 65 -13.88 -17.09 11.46
CA VAL A 65 -13.50 -17.87 12.64
C VAL A 65 -14.68 -18.67 13.21
N PRO A 66 -15.86 -18.08 13.52
CA PRO A 66 -16.97 -18.83 14.12
C PRO A 66 -17.61 -19.85 13.16
N LEU A 67 -17.55 -19.63 11.85
CA LEU A 67 -18.05 -20.58 10.86
C LEU A 67 -16.99 -21.63 10.44
N ASP A 68 -15.77 -21.55 10.98
CA ASP A 68 -14.61 -22.39 10.65
C ASP A 68 -14.26 -22.46 9.15
N ILE A 69 -14.60 -21.41 8.40
CA ILE A 69 -14.38 -21.30 6.94
C ILE A 69 -13.15 -20.46 6.58
N ARG A 70 -12.09 -20.57 7.38
CA ARG A 70 -10.84 -19.79 7.23
C ARG A 70 -10.18 -19.97 5.85
N TYR A 71 -10.39 -21.10 5.18
CA TYR A 71 -9.89 -21.36 3.83
C TYR A 71 -10.47 -20.42 2.75
N LEU A 72 -11.61 -19.76 3.00
CA LEU A 72 -12.17 -18.72 2.13
C LEU A 72 -11.59 -17.32 2.39
N ALA A 73 -10.59 -17.14 3.26
CA ALA A 73 -10.06 -15.82 3.60
C ALA A 73 -9.63 -15.01 2.36
N LEU A 74 -8.90 -15.62 1.43
CA LEU A 74 -8.41 -14.94 0.24
C LEU A 74 -9.54 -14.34 -0.63
N PRO A 75 -10.54 -15.12 -1.12
CA PRO A 75 -11.63 -14.56 -1.93
C PRO A 75 -12.50 -13.56 -1.16
N VAL A 76 -12.74 -13.80 0.14
CA VAL A 76 -13.50 -12.85 0.97
C VAL A 76 -12.76 -11.53 1.12
N PHE A 77 -11.45 -11.56 1.35
CA PHE A 77 -10.65 -10.34 1.54
C PHE A 77 -10.58 -9.51 0.25
N VAL A 78 -10.45 -10.15 -0.91
CA VAL A 78 -10.51 -9.46 -2.21
C VAL A 78 -11.87 -8.77 -2.39
N LEU A 79 -12.96 -9.45 -2.05
CA LEU A 79 -14.31 -8.88 -2.13
C LEU A 79 -14.48 -7.67 -1.20
N VAL A 80 -14.02 -7.78 0.05
CA VAL A 80 -14.08 -6.68 1.02
C VAL A 80 -13.23 -5.50 0.56
N ILE A 81 -12.02 -5.73 0.05
CA ILE A 81 -11.18 -4.65 -0.51
C ILE A 81 -11.89 -3.96 -1.68
N ALA A 82 -12.54 -4.70 -2.57
CA ALA A 82 -13.33 -4.13 -3.66
C ALA A 82 -14.50 -3.27 -3.14
N LEU A 83 -15.23 -3.75 -2.12
CA LEU A 83 -16.30 -2.99 -1.50
C LEU A 83 -15.77 -1.72 -0.79
N SER A 84 -14.65 -1.82 -0.07
CA SER A 84 -14.00 -0.70 0.62
C SER A 84 -13.51 0.36 -0.38
N ALA A 85 -12.85 -0.04 -1.47
CA ALA A 85 -12.41 0.89 -2.52
C ALA A 85 -13.60 1.56 -3.22
N ARG A 86 -14.68 0.81 -3.47
CA ARG A 86 -15.91 1.38 -4.01
C ARG A 86 -16.56 2.37 -3.05
N GLY A 87 -16.58 2.06 -1.76
CA GLY A 87 -17.06 2.94 -0.69
C GLY A 87 -16.26 4.22 -0.60
N LEU A 88 -14.92 4.15 -0.73
CA LEU A 88 -14.04 5.31 -0.76
C LEU A 88 -14.37 6.25 -1.92
N VAL A 89 -14.56 5.71 -3.13
CA VAL A 89 -14.94 6.48 -4.33
C VAL A 89 -16.32 7.12 -4.17
N LEU A 90 -17.30 6.40 -3.63
CA LEU A 90 -18.65 6.94 -3.39
C LEU A 90 -18.63 8.04 -2.32
N GLY A 91 -17.88 7.86 -1.24
CA GLY A 91 -17.72 8.86 -0.18
C GLY A 91 -17.07 10.15 -0.69
N SER A 92 -16.10 10.03 -1.60
CA SER A 92 -15.41 11.20 -2.15
C SER A 92 -16.31 12.10 -3.01
N ARG A 93 -17.47 11.62 -3.47
CA ARG A 93 -18.47 12.45 -4.20
C ARG A 93 -18.94 13.64 -3.38
N ARG A 94 -18.97 13.50 -2.05
CA ARG A 94 -19.47 14.51 -1.12
C ARG A 94 -18.40 15.54 -0.72
N LEU A 95 -17.13 15.26 -1.00
CA LEU A 95 -16.01 16.14 -0.63
C LEU A 95 -15.65 17.06 -1.79
N ASP A 96 -15.24 16.49 -2.93
CA ASP A 96 -14.73 17.26 -4.07
C ASP A 96 -14.88 16.52 -5.39
N ALA A 97 -15.40 17.21 -6.42
CA ALA A 97 -15.57 16.64 -7.76
C ALA A 97 -14.23 16.27 -8.43
N ARG A 98 -13.15 17.02 -8.14
CA ARG A 98 -11.80 16.73 -8.65
C ARG A 98 -11.24 15.46 -8.01
N LEU A 99 -11.36 15.32 -6.70
CA LEU A 99 -10.93 14.13 -5.96
C LEU A 99 -11.69 12.89 -6.42
N HIS A 100 -13.01 13.02 -6.60
CA HIS A 100 -13.84 11.92 -7.09
C HIS A 100 -13.42 11.41 -8.47
N ARG A 101 -13.16 12.31 -9.43
CA ARG A 101 -12.68 11.89 -10.75
C ARG A 101 -11.33 11.17 -10.68
N ASN A 102 -10.40 11.68 -9.88
CA ASN A 102 -9.08 11.07 -9.71
C ASN A 102 -9.18 9.68 -9.06
N LEU A 103 -9.91 9.55 -7.95
CA LEU A 103 -10.09 8.26 -7.27
C LEU A 103 -10.83 7.25 -8.14
N ASN A 104 -11.82 7.68 -8.92
CA ASN A 104 -12.54 6.80 -9.83
C ASN A 104 -11.62 6.25 -10.94
N ALA A 105 -10.71 7.08 -11.48
CA ALA A 105 -9.71 6.62 -12.45
C ALA A 105 -8.70 5.63 -11.83
N MET A 106 -8.39 5.79 -10.54
CA MET A 106 -7.44 4.94 -9.81
C MET A 106 -8.09 3.69 -9.20
N GLN A 107 -9.42 3.55 -9.28
CA GLN A 107 -10.18 2.46 -8.65
C GLN A 107 -9.64 1.06 -9.00
N PRO A 108 -9.35 0.71 -10.28
CA PRO A 108 -8.84 -0.61 -10.62
C PRO A 108 -7.46 -0.89 -9.99
N LEU A 109 -6.60 0.13 -9.94
CA LEU A 109 -5.26 0.04 -9.35
C LEU A 109 -5.32 -0.12 -7.82
N LEU A 110 -6.30 0.54 -7.18
CA LEU A 110 -6.53 0.44 -5.74
C LEU A 110 -7.04 -0.96 -5.34
N MET A 111 -7.99 -1.52 -6.09
CA MET A 111 -8.60 -2.82 -5.81
C MET A 111 -7.61 -3.98 -6.00
N ALA A 112 -6.73 -3.88 -7.00
CA ALA A 112 -5.71 -4.88 -7.31
C ALA A 112 -4.37 -4.62 -6.60
N ASN A 113 -4.34 -3.77 -5.57
CA ASN A 113 -3.10 -3.45 -4.88
C ASN A 113 -2.66 -4.58 -3.95
N ALA A 114 -1.58 -5.26 -4.32
CA ALA A 114 -1.00 -6.37 -3.58
C ALA A 114 -0.58 -5.99 -2.14
N ALA A 115 -0.21 -4.71 -1.90
CA ALA A 115 0.12 -4.23 -0.56
C ALA A 115 -1.09 -4.29 0.39
N VAL A 116 -2.27 -3.96 -0.11
CA VAL A 116 -3.53 -3.97 0.67
C VAL A 116 -3.92 -5.40 1.01
N LEU A 117 -3.91 -6.29 0.01
CA LEU A 117 -4.20 -7.70 0.22
C LEU A 117 -3.21 -8.34 1.19
N GLY A 118 -1.92 -8.15 0.97
CA GLY A 118 -0.84 -8.67 1.82
C GLY A 118 -0.99 -8.26 3.28
N LEU A 119 -1.17 -6.95 3.54
CA LEU A 119 -1.38 -6.46 4.90
C LEU A 119 -2.59 -7.12 5.57
N THR A 120 -3.72 -7.22 4.87
CA THR A 120 -4.94 -7.78 5.46
C THR A 120 -4.81 -9.27 5.76
N LEU A 121 -4.08 -10.02 4.94
CA LEU A 121 -3.74 -11.42 5.19
C LEU A 121 -2.80 -11.57 6.40
N LEU A 122 -1.74 -10.76 6.47
CA LEU A 122 -0.84 -10.75 7.63
C LEU A 122 -1.58 -10.38 8.92
N ASN A 123 -2.51 -9.42 8.85
CA ASN A 123 -3.32 -9.04 10.00
C ASN A 123 -4.25 -10.17 10.48
N ALA A 124 -4.75 -10.99 9.56
CA ALA A 124 -5.59 -12.14 9.91
C ALA A 124 -4.79 -13.30 10.54
N ALA A 125 -3.51 -13.44 10.18
CA ALA A 125 -2.62 -14.47 10.73
C ALA A 125 -2.06 -14.08 12.11
N ASP A 126 -1.56 -12.85 12.25
CA ASP A 126 -0.70 -12.47 13.37
C ASP A 126 -1.35 -11.49 14.37
N THR A 127 -2.52 -10.94 14.06
CA THR A 127 -3.06 -9.78 14.81
C THR A 127 -4.46 -10.04 15.37
N PRO A 128 -4.59 -10.40 16.66
CA PRO A 128 -5.90 -10.67 17.26
C PRO A 128 -6.68 -9.41 17.67
N SER A 129 -6.03 -8.24 17.72
CA SER A 129 -6.68 -6.99 18.15
C SER A 129 -6.83 -5.99 17.01
N LEU A 130 -8.02 -5.39 16.90
CA LEU A 130 -8.34 -4.37 15.89
C LEU A 130 -7.42 -3.15 16.00
N ALA A 131 -7.09 -2.75 17.23
CA ALA A 131 -6.20 -1.61 17.47
C ALA A 131 -4.80 -1.86 16.89
N LEU A 132 -4.24 -3.05 17.07
CA LEU A 132 -2.95 -3.42 16.52
C LEU A 132 -3.01 -3.56 14.99
N ALA A 133 -4.11 -4.09 14.45
CA ALA A 133 -4.32 -4.21 13.01
C ALA A 133 -4.36 -2.83 12.32
N LEU A 134 -5.04 -1.86 12.92
CA LEU A 134 -5.08 -0.47 12.47
C LEU A 134 -3.71 0.21 12.60
N LEU A 135 -2.98 -0.03 13.69
CA LEU A 135 -1.66 0.54 13.88
C LEU A 135 -0.65 0.00 12.86
N ARG A 136 -0.69 -1.30 12.55
CA ARG A 136 0.09 -1.90 11.45
C ARG A 136 -0.31 -1.33 10.09
N ALA A 137 -1.60 -1.08 9.87
CA ALA A 137 -2.10 -0.45 8.65
C ALA A 137 -1.61 0.99 8.49
N LEU A 138 -1.59 1.77 9.57
CA LEU A 138 -1.01 3.13 9.59
C LEU A 138 0.49 3.08 9.26
N GLY A 139 1.25 2.21 9.92
CA GLY A 139 2.68 2.05 9.63
C GLY A 139 2.95 1.67 8.17
N THR A 140 2.16 0.72 7.64
CA THR A 140 2.26 0.30 6.24
C THR A 140 1.89 1.43 5.27
N ALA A 141 0.85 2.21 5.58
CA ALA A 141 0.43 3.35 4.76
C ALA A 141 1.50 4.44 4.72
N LEU A 142 2.14 4.74 5.86
CA LEU A 142 3.22 5.71 5.94
C LEU A 142 4.48 5.22 5.19
N GLY A 143 4.85 3.95 5.37
CA GLY A 143 5.96 3.34 4.64
C GLY A 143 5.72 3.33 3.13
N PHE A 144 4.51 2.99 2.70
CA PHE A 144 4.10 3.03 1.30
C PHE A 144 4.20 4.46 0.74
N ALA A 145 3.69 5.45 1.48
CA ALA A 145 3.73 6.85 1.06
C ALA A 145 5.17 7.37 0.90
N LEU A 146 6.04 7.07 1.86
CA LEU A 146 7.45 7.46 1.83
C LEU A 146 8.14 6.91 0.56
N VAL A 147 8.02 5.61 0.33
CA VAL A 147 8.67 4.94 -0.80
C VAL A 147 8.14 5.45 -2.13
N LEU A 148 6.82 5.64 -2.24
CA LEU A 148 6.19 6.10 -3.47
C LEU A 148 6.60 7.55 -3.82
N VAL A 149 6.71 8.42 -2.81
CA VAL A 149 7.19 9.81 -3.00
C VAL A 149 8.66 9.85 -3.39
N LEU A 150 9.52 9.07 -2.71
CA LEU A 150 10.93 8.96 -3.07
C LEU A 150 11.11 8.44 -4.50
N PHE A 151 10.37 7.40 -4.88
CA PHE A 151 10.42 6.84 -6.22
C PHE A 151 9.93 7.83 -7.28
N ALA A 152 8.87 8.58 -7.01
CA ALA A 152 8.39 9.61 -7.92
C ALA A 152 9.42 10.74 -8.11
N GLY A 153 10.09 11.17 -7.04
CA GLY A 153 11.19 12.13 -7.12
C GLY A 153 12.37 11.62 -7.94
N LEU A 154 12.76 10.35 -7.73
CA LEU A 154 13.78 9.70 -8.57
C LEU A 154 13.37 9.66 -10.05
N ARG A 155 12.11 9.33 -10.34
CA ARG A 155 11.60 9.30 -11.73
C ARG A 155 11.65 10.67 -12.39
N GLU A 156 11.30 11.74 -11.67
CA GLU A 156 11.33 13.11 -12.18
C GLU A 156 12.76 13.55 -12.53
N GLN A 157 13.74 13.20 -11.69
CA GLN A 157 15.16 13.44 -11.99
C GLN A 157 15.64 12.62 -13.19
N LEU A 158 15.25 11.34 -13.28
CA LEU A 158 15.62 10.45 -14.39
C LEU A 158 15.04 10.89 -15.73
N THR A 159 13.88 11.57 -15.74
CA THR A 159 13.33 12.14 -16.98
C THR A 159 14.13 13.32 -17.51
N ALA A 160 14.82 14.06 -16.64
CA ALA A 160 15.72 15.15 -17.05
C ALA A 160 17.15 14.66 -17.35
N ALA A 161 17.49 13.43 -16.96
CA ALA A 161 18.82 12.85 -17.15
C ALA A 161 19.04 12.32 -18.58
N ALA A 162 20.29 12.29 -19.01
CA ALA A 162 20.70 11.73 -20.31
C ALA A 162 20.71 10.18 -20.27
N VAL A 163 19.53 9.58 -20.18
CA VAL A 163 19.37 8.12 -20.21
C VAL A 163 19.46 7.62 -21.67
N PRO A 164 20.28 6.60 -21.97
CA PRO A 164 20.34 6.01 -23.31
C PRO A 164 18.97 5.53 -23.78
N LEU A 165 18.65 5.76 -25.06
CA LEU A 165 17.37 5.39 -25.68
C LEU A 165 16.82 4.01 -25.30
N PRO A 166 17.59 2.90 -25.33
CA PRO A 166 17.05 1.57 -25.00
C PRO A 166 16.63 1.39 -23.54
N PHE A 167 17.12 2.22 -22.62
CA PHE A 167 16.80 2.13 -21.19
C PHE A 167 15.69 3.08 -20.75
N ARG A 168 15.21 3.98 -21.63
CA ARG A 168 14.19 4.97 -21.27
C ARG A 168 12.85 4.30 -20.92
N GLY A 169 12.12 4.93 -20.00
CA GLY A 169 10.79 4.48 -19.59
C GLY A 169 10.84 3.34 -18.57
N PRO A 170 10.20 2.19 -18.82
CA PRO A 170 10.03 1.17 -17.79
C PRO A 170 11.31 0.43 -17.41
N ALA A 171 12.28 0.30 -18.32
CA ALA A 171 13.54 -0.40 -18.05
C ALA A 171 14.33 0.30 -16.94
N ILE A 172 14.58 1.60 -17.06
CA ILE A 172 15.28 2.35 -16.00
C ILE A 172 14.46 2.43 -14.70
N ALA A 173 13.12 2.42 -14.78
CA ALA A 173 12.26 2.39 -13.61
C ALA A 173 12.40 1.08 -12.82
N MET A 174 12.58 -0.08 -13.49
CA MET A 174 12.90 -1.34 -12.80
C MET A 174 14.26 -1.31 -12.15
N ILE A 175 15.27 -0.80 -12.86
CA ILE A 175 16.64 -0.72 -12.33
C ILE A 175 16.66 0.18 -11.09
N SER A 176 16.04 1.35 -11.15
CA SER A 176 15.97 2.27 -10.01
C SER A 176 15.13 1.72 -8.86
N ALA A 177 14.03 1.00 -9.15
CA ALA A 177 13.26 0.32 -8.11
C ALA A 177 14.07 -0.77 -7.41
N GLY A 178 14.87 -1.55 -8.15
CA GLY A 178 15.76 -2.56 -7.58
C GLY A 178 16.89 -1.96 -6.74
N LEU A 179 17.51 -0.87 -7.21
CA LEU A 179 18.52 -0.14 -6.43
C LEU A 179 17.94 0.48 -5.15
N MET A 180 16.72 1.03 -5.24
CA MET A 180 16.00 1.53 -4.07
C MET A 180 15.68 0.39 -3.10
N ALA A 181 15.22 -0.77 -3.59
CA ALA A 181 14.99 -1.94 -2.76
C ALA A 181 16.26 -2.39 -2.01
N LEU A 182 17.41 -2.44 -2.68
CA LEU A 182 18.70 -2.75 -2.05
C LEU A 182 19.08 -1.73 -0.97
N ALA A 183 18.90 -0.44 -1.23
CA ALA A 183 19.17 0.61 -0.25
C ALA A 183 18.31 0.46 1.01
N PHE A 184 17.04 0.10 0.85
CA PHE A 184 16.13 -0.14 1.96
C PHE A 184 16.38 -1.47 2.68
N MET A 185 16.92 -2.48 2.00
CA MET A 185 17.29 -3.77 2.61
C MET A 185 18.34 -3.59 3.72
N GLY A 186 19.16 -2.54 3.65
CA GLY A 186 20.11 -2.17 4.70
C GLY A 186 19.45 -1.81 6.04
N PHE A 187 18.16 -1.47 6.06
CA PHE A 187 17.41 -1.16 7.28
C PHE A 187 16.81 -2.39 7.97
N ILE A 188 16.84 -3.57 7.33
CA ILE A 188 16.26 -4.81 7.90
C ILE A 188 16.93 -5.21 9.23
N GLY A 189 18.20 -4.84 9.43
CA GLY A 189 18.93 -5.12 10.67
C GLY A 189 18.63 -4.20 11.86
N MET A 190 17.69 -3.26 11.75
CA MET A 190 17.33 -2.32 12.83
C MET A 190 16.12 -2.76 13.68
N ALA A 191 15.44 -3.87 13.34
CA ALA A 191 14.34 -4.42 14.14
C ALA A 191 14.82 -5.40 15.21
#